data_AF-W0I4W5-F1
#
_entry.id   AF-W0I4W5-F1
#
_cell.length_a   1.000
_cell.length_b   1.000
_cell.length_c   1.000
_cell.angle_alpha   90.00
_cell.angle_beta   90.00
_cell.angle_gamma   90.00
#
_symmetry.space_group_name_H-M   'P 1'
#
loop_
_entity.id
_entity.type
_entity.pdbx_description
1 polymer ?
#
loop_
_entity_poly.entity_id
_entity_poly.type
_entity_poly.pdbx_seq_one_letter_code
_entity_poly.pdbx_strand_id
1 'polypeptide(L)'
;MDGIEIMNMMFEMFLAVTMFIAGLLTYLFRNEPNKAIGFRFGYTFASKEAWVKVNTFGGKAFIAFGILLFILSLKIHNILIFTIIAVAGILLITAVGYKMAKEIVEKESIIEPAIGEPKPIEGIDVKPYLLIQISILALSLGFLAFSWNKLPDTVAIHFNIAGEPDNFAQKTLGVFLFPLAMSLLPIALTYLAKDPMIIRVAPKTSKKALKVFAEMMTLVEVMLVWANVYIILYNAYGFHSNTLLSTTIFSGIALLFIETFRLLLAAGTLEQEK
;
A
#
# COMPACT_ATOMS: atom_id res chain seq x y z
N MET A 1 20.17 -9.77 -26.27
CA MET A 1 19.20 -9.01 -25.47
C MET A 1 19.44 -7.54 -25.75
N ASP A 2 18.40 -6.79 -26.04
CA ASP A 2 18.53 -5.33 -26.15
C ASP A 2 18.71 -4.70 -24.76
N GLY A 3 18.98 -3.39 -24.72
CA GLY A 3 19.21 -2.69 -23.45
C GLY A 3 17.99 -2.70 -22.51
N ILE A 4 16.77 -2.77 -23.06
CA ILE A 4 15.53 -2.79 -22.28
C ILE A 4 15.32 -4.18 -21.67
N GLU A 5 15.56 -5.24 -22.43
CA GLU A 5 15.52 -6.62 -21.95
C GLU A 5 16.53 -6.86 -20.84
N ILE A 6 17.76 -6.34 -20.98
CA ILE A 6 18.80 -6.46 -19.94
C ILE A 6 18.34 -5.73 -18.67
N MET A 7 17.82 -4.51 -18.80
CA MET A 7 17.32 -3.73 -17.68
C MET A 7 16.15 -4.42 -16.97
N ASN A 8 15.19 -4.97 -17.72
CA ASN A 8 14.06 -5.73 -17.17
C ASN A 8 14.56 -6.96 -16.42
N MET A 9 15.45 -7.76 -17.02
CA MET A 9 16.02 -8.94 -16.36
C MET A 9 16.76 -8.57 -15.07
N MET A 10 17.54 -7.48 -15.06
CA MET A 10 18.22 -6.99 -13.86
C MET A 10 17.22 -6.61 -12.76
N PHE A 11 16.12 -5.93 -13.10
CA PHE A 11 15.06 -5.59 -12.16
C PHE A 11 14.37 -6.84 -11.58
N GLU A 12 14.05 -7.81 -12.44
CA GLU A 12 13.41 -9.07 -12.04
C GLU A 12 14.31 -9.88 -11.10
N MET A 13 15.60 -10.00 -11.42
CA MET A 13 16.60 -10.66 -10.57
C MET A 13 16.76 -9.94 -9.23
N PHE A 14 16.81 -8.60 -9.24
CA PHE A 14 16.86 -7.80 -8.02
C PHE A 14 15.65 -8.06 -7.13
N LEU A 15 14.44 -8.11 -7.69
CA LEU A 15 13.22 -8.42 -6.94
C LEU A 15 13.27 -9.83 -6.35
N ALA A 16 13.70 -10.82 -7.13
CA ALA A 16 13.84 -12.21 -6.68
C ALA A 16 14.82 -12.35 -5.50
N VAL A 17 15.99 -11.72 -5.60
CA VAL A 17 17.00 -11.69 -4.53
C VAL A 17 16.48 -10.98 -3.29
N THR A 18 15.75 -9.87 -3.46
CA THR A 18 15.13 -9.13 -2.35
C THR A 18 14.13 -10.01 -1.60
N MET A 19 13.27 -10.75 -2.31
CA MET A 19 12.32 -11.69 -1.69
C MET A 19 13.05 -12.81 -0.95
N PHE A 20 14.11 -13.36 -1.54
CA PHE A 20 14.93 -14.38 -0.89
C PHE A 20 15.55 -13.87 0.41
N ILE A 21 16.18 -12.70 0.38
CA ILE A 21 16.82 -12.07 1.55
C ILE A 21 15.77 -11.74 2.62
N ALA A 22 14.63 -11.18 2.23
CA ALA A 22 13.53 -10.89 3.15
C ALA A 22 13.02 -12.17 3.83
N GLY A 23 12.89 -13.26 3.09
CA GLY A 23 12.54 -14.58 3.63
C GLY A 23 13.61 -15.14 4.57
N LEU A 24 14.89 -15.03 4.20
CA LEU A 24 16.02 -15.46 5.02
C LEU A 24 16.06 -14.71 6.35
N LEU A 25 16.00 -13.38 6.31
CA LEU A 25 15.98 -12.55 7.51
C LEU A 25 14.77 -12.87 8.38
N THR A 26 13.58 -12.97 7.78
CA THR A 26 12.35 -13.36 8.50
C THR A 26 12.51 -14.71 9.20
N TYR A 27 13.13 -15.69 8.54
CA TYR A 27 13.41 -16.99 9.13
C TYR A 27 14.44 -16.90 10.26
N LEU A 28 15.54 -16.18 10.08
CA LEU A 28 16.61 -16.09 11.09
C LEU A 28 16.14 -15.39 12.38
N PHE A 29 15.34 -14.32 12.26
CA PHE A 29 14.86 -13.52 13.40
C PHE A 29 13.51 -13.98 13.96
N ARG A 30 12.98 -15.14 13.54
CA ARG A 30 11.65 -15.63 13.93
C ARG A 30 11.48 -16.00 15.40
N ASN A 31 12.56 -16.24 16.14
CA ASN A 31 12.48 -16.82 17.48
C ASN A 31 12.03 -15.82 18.54
N GLU A 32 12.28 -14.52 18.33
CA GLU A 32 11.88 -13.46 19.27
C GLU A 32 11.14 -12.33 18.54
N PRO A 33 9.98 -11.88 19.06
CA PRO A 33 9.27 -10.72 18.55
C PRO A 33 10.15 -9.48 18.51
N ASN A 34 10.17 -8.83 17.34
CA ASN A 34 10.93 -7.60 17.15
C ASN A 34 10.17 -6.65 16.22
N LYS A 35 10.53 -5.36 16.26
CA LYS A 35 9.84 -4.33 15.48
C LYS A 35 10.33 -4.20 14.04
N ALA A 36 11.43 -4.86 13.68
CA ALA A 36 12.15 -4.61 12.42
C ALA A 36 11.85 -5.65 11.34
N ILE A 37 11.96 -6.94 11.67
CA ILE A 37 12.00 -8.05 10.70
C ILE A 37 10.85 -9.02 10.97
N GLY A 38 10.13 -9.38 9.91
CA GLY A 38 9.08 -10.40 9.92
C GLY A 38 7.67 -9.90 9.63
N PHE A 39 6.73 -10.83 9.68
CA PHE A 39 5.28 -10.61 9.55
C PHE A 39 4.75 -10.01 10.85
N ARG A 40 4.42 -8.72 10.77
CA ARG A 40 4.12 -7.85 11.91
C ARG A 40 2.65 -7.49 11.97
N PHE A 41 1.80 -8.50 11.89
CA PHE A 41 0.37 -8.34 12.14
C PHE A 41 0.11 -8.10 13.62
N GLY A 42 -1.06 -7.58 13.94
CA GLY A 42 -1.51 -7.52 15.31
C GLY A 42 -1.57 -8.87 16.00
N TYR A 43 -2.02 -9.90 15.28
CA TYR A 43 -2.06 -11.26 15.81
C TYR A 43 -0.67 -11.82 16.12
N THR A 44 0.35 -11.54 15.29
CA THR A 44 1.71 -12.06 15.56
C THR A 44 2.38 -11.37 16.76
N PHE A 45 2.01 -10.14 17.09
CA PHE A 45 2.44 -9.52 18.34
C PHE A 45 1.61 -9.89 19.56
N ALA A 46 0.39 -10.42 19.37
CA ALA A 46 -0.47 -10.85 20.46
C ALA A 46 -0.05 -12.19 21.06
N SER A 47 0.61 -13.05 20.28
CA SER A 47 1.05 -14.39 20.71
C SER A 47 2.47 -14.71 20.24
N LYS A 48 3.30 -15.21 21.18
CA LYS A 48 4.65 -15.71 20.85
C LYS A 48 4.58 -16.94 19.94
N GLU A 49 3.58 -17.80 20.12
CA GLU A 49 3.38 -18.95 19.23
C GLU A 49 2.99 -18.49 17.82
N ALA A 50 2.05 -17.56 17.70
CA ALA A 50 1.67 -16.96 16.42
C ALA A 50 2.88 -16.31 15.74
N TRP A 51 3.69 -15.55 16.48
CA TRP A 51 4.92 -14.96 15.98
C TRP A 51 5.84 -16.02 15.36
N VAL A 52 6.22 -17.04 16.13
CA VAL A 52 7.20 -18.04 15.71
C VAL A 52 6.68 -18.84 14.52
N LYS A 53 5.43 -19.31 14.58
CA LYS A 53 4.85 -20.15 13.53
C LYS A 53 4.67 -19.38 12.21
N VAL A 54 4.13 -18.16 12.26
CA VAL A 54 3.88 -17.35 11.05
C VAL A 54 5.19 -16.87 10.44
N ASN A 55 6.18 -16.45 11.23
CA ASN A 55 7.49 -16.05 10.70
C ASN A 55 8.32 -17.25 10.20
N THR A 56 8.12 -18.44 10.79
CA THR A 56 8.70 -19.68 10.23
C THR A 56 8.11 -19.97 8.85
N PHE A 57 6.79 -19.92 8.72
CA PHE A 57 6.10 -20.11 7.45
C PHE A 57 6.54 -19.05 6.43
N GLY A 58 6.37 -17.78 6.76
CA GLY A 58 6.63 -16.65 5.88
C GLY A 58 8.09 -16.58 5.43
N GLY A 59 9.04 -16.86 6.33
CA GLY A 59 10.45 -16.95 5.98
C GLY A 59 10.73 -18.04 4.95
N LYS A 60 10.26 -19.27 5.17
CA LYS A 60 10.42 -20.37 4.21
C LYS A 60 9.70 -20.11 2.89
N ALA A 61 8.49 -19.56 2.95
CA ALA A 61 7.69 -19.25 1.78
C ALA A 61 8.36 -18.19 0.89
N PHE A 62 8.87 -17.10 1.47
CA PHE A 62 9.58 -16.07 0.72
C PHE A 62 10.93 -16.54 0.18
N ILE A 63 11.66 -17.41 0.88
CA ILE A 63 12.87 -18.05 0.36
C ILE A 63 12.52 -18.86 -0.90
N ALA A 64 11.55 -19.77 -0.80
CA ALA A 64 11.12 -20.60 -1.92
C ALA A 64 10.57 -19.76 -3.09
N PHE A 65 9.80 -18.72 -2.78
CA PHE A 65 9.24 -17.81 -3.76
C PHE A 65 10.31 -16.96 -4.45
N GLY A 66 11.32 -16.48 -3.72
CA GLY A 66 12.47 -15.79 -4.29
C GLY A 66 13.27 -16.68 -5.25
N ILE A 67 13.49 -17.96 -4.90
CA ILE A 67 14.11 -18.95 -5.80
C ILE A 67 13.26 -19.16 -7.06
N LEU A 68 11.94 -19.32 -6.89
CA LEU A 68 11.02 -19.45 -8.01
C LEU A 68 11.08 -18.23 -8.94
N LEU A 69 10.99 -17.02 -8.39
CA LEU A 69 11.09 -15.78 -9.16
C LEU A 69 12.44 -15.68 -9.89
N PHE A 70 13.54 -16.08 -9.26
CA PHE A 70 14.85 -16.08 -9.90
C PHE A 70 14.92 -17.05 -11.10
N ILE A 71 14.29 -18.22 -11.00
CA ILE A 71 14.21 -19.16 -12.13
C ILE A 71 13.30 -18.59 -13.23
N LEU A 72 12.20 -17.95 -12.85
CA LEU A 72 11.26 -17.36 -13.80
C LEU A 72 11.86 -16.15 -14.53
N SER A 73 12.70 -15.33 -13.89
CA SER A 73 13.36 -14.19 -14.57
C SER A 73 14.31 -14.63 -15.68
N LEU A 74 14.79 -15.87 -15.67
CA LEU A 74 15.61 -16.43 -16.74
C LEU A 74 14.79 -17.01 -17.90
N LYS A 75 13.49 -17.24 -17.71
CA LYS A 75 12.61 -17.95 -18.66
C LYS A 75 11.51 -17.06 -19.24
N ILE A 76 11.02 -16.10 -18.46
CA ILE A 76 9.95 -15.19 -18.83
C ILE A 76 10.60 -13.90 -19.34
N HIS A 77 10.31 -13.52 -20.59
CA HIS A 77 10.80 -12.27 -21.18
C HIS A 77 9.72 -11.18 -21.21
N ASN A 78 8.64 -11.35 -20.42
CA ASN A 78 7.55 -10.41 -20.30
C ASN A 78 7.42 -9.90 -18.86
N ILE A 79 7.90 -8.67 -18.64
CA ILE A 79 7.92 -8.00 -17.34
C ILE A 79 6.55 -7.88 -16.67
N LEU A 80 5.47 -7.73 -17.47
CA LEU A 80 4.11 -7.63 -16.93
C LEU A 80 3.68 -8.97 -16.32
N ILE A 81 3.90 -10.08 -17.01
CA ILE A 81 3.57 -11.41 -16.51
C ILE A 81 4.38 -11.71 -15.25
N PHE A 82 5.69 -11.42 -15.27
CA PHE A 82 6.55 -11.60 -14.11
C PHE A 82 6.05 -10.80 -12.90
N THR A 83 5.70 -9.52 -13.11
CA THR A 83 5.21 -8.62 -12.06
C THR A 83 3.88 -9.10 -11.49
N ILE A 84 2.95 -9.58 -12.33
CA ILE A 84 1.68 -10.14 -11.88
C ILE A 84 1.91 -11.38 -10.99
N ILE A 85 2.81 -12.29 -11.40
CA ILE A 85 3.17 -13.47 -10.60
C ILE A 85 3.78 -13.06 -9.27
N ALA A 86 4.73 -12.12 -9.28
CA ALA A 86 5.40 -11.60 -8.09
C ALA A 86 4.39 -11.01 -7.08
N VAL A 87 3.53 -10.10 -7.54
CA VAL A 87 2.50 -9.46 -6.71
C VAL A 87 1.50 -10.50 -6.18
N ALA A 88 0.99 -11.40 -7.03
CA ALA A 88 0.05 -12.42 -6.62
C ALA A 88 0.63 -13.36 -5.55
N GLY A 89 1.90 -13.76 -5.69
CA GLY A 89 2.58 -14.60 -4.71
C GLY A 89 2.82 -13.87 -3.37
N ILE A 90 3.27 -12.61 -3.39
CA ILE A 90 3.43 -11.80 -2.18
C ILE A 90 2.09 -11.67 -1.44
N LEU A 91 1.02 -11.35 -2.16
CA LEU A 91 -0.33 -11.21 -1.59
C LEU A 91 -0.83 -12.54 -1.01
N LEU A 92 -0.62 -13.66 -1.72
CA LEU A 92 -1.01 -14.99 -1.24
C LEU A 92 -0.27 -15.37 0.04
N ILE A 93 1.06 -15.24 0.07
CA ILE A 93 1.88 -15.55 1.26
C ILE A 93 1.42 -14.69 2.44
N THR A 94 1.16 -13.40 2.21
CA THR A 94 0.68 -12.47 3.24
C THR A 94 -0.70 -12.82 3.75
N ALA A 95 -1.65 -13.15 2.87
CA ALA A 95 -3.00 -13.54 3.23
C ALA A 95 -3.01 -14.85 4.04
N VAL A 96 -2.21 -15.85 3.64
CA VAL A 96 -2.05 -17.12 4.37
C VAL A 96 -1.41 -16.87 5.74
N GLY A 97 -0.35 -16.06 5.80
CA GLY A 97 0.31 -15.70 7.05
C GLY A 97 -0.63 -14.98 8.02
N TYR A 98 -1.45 -14.05 7.54
CA TYR A 98 -2.45 -13.35 8.35
C TYR A 98 -3.52 -14.31 8.87
N LYS A 99 -4.09 -15.17 8.01
CA LYS A 99 -5.09 -16.16 8.41
C LYS A 99 -4.54 -17.11 9.46
N MET A 100 -3.31 -17.59 9.28
CA MET A 100 -2.61 -18.43 10.24
C MET A 100 -2.42 -17.72 11.59
N ALA A 101 -2.00 -16.46 11.58
CA ALA A 101 -1.82 -15.68 12.81
C ALA A 101 -3.13 -15.53 13.58
N LYS A 102 -4.21 -15.19 12.86
CA LYS A 102 -5.55 -15.02 13.41
C LYS A 102 -6.07 -16.31 14.05
N GLU A 103 -5.98 -17.44 13.34
CA GLU A 103 -6.45 -18.74 13.85
C GLU A 103 -5.71 -19.20 15.12
N ILE A 104 -4.41 -18.93 15.23
CA ILE A 104 -3.62 -19.28 16.42
C ILE A 104 -4.12 -18.48 17.63
N VAL A 105 -4.22 -17.16 17.48
CA VAL A 105 -4.66 -16.27 18.58
C VAL A 105 -6.11 -16.56 18.97
N GLU A 106 -7.00 -16.81 18.01
CA GLU A 106 -8.39 -17.19 18.31
C GLU A 106 -8.44 -18.49 19.13
N LYS A 107 -7.63 -19.51 18.80
CA LYS A 107 -7.56 -20.75 19.58
C LYS A 107 -7.02 -20.55 20.98
N GLU A 108 -5.95 -19.77 21.14
CA GLU A 108 -5.40 -19.43 22.45
C GLU A 108 -6.43 -18.70 23.32
N SER A 109 -7.18 -17.77 22.73
CA SER A 109 -8.21 -16.99 23.44
C SER A 109 -9.41 -17.82 23.92
N ILE A 110 -9.64 -19.01 23.35
CA ILE A 110 -10.67 -19.94 23.82
C ILE A 110 -10.20 -20.74 25.03
N ILE A 111 -8.88 -20.99 25.13
CA ILE A 111 -8.28 -21.83 26.18
C ILE A 111 -8.09 -21.03 27.47
N GLU A 112 -7.68 -19.77 27.37
CA GLU A 112 -7.47 -18.92 28.54
C GLU A 112 -8.79 -18.27 29.01
N PRO A 113 -9.23 -18.50 30.26
CA PRO A 113 -10.41 -17.82 30.78
C PRO A 113 -10.14 -16.32 30.83
N ALA A 114 -11.03 -15.54 30.22
CA ALA A 114 -10.92 -14.08 30.22
C ALA A 114 -10.87 -13.56 31.67
N ILE A 115 -9.80 -12.84 32.00
CA ILE A 115 -9.68 -12.17 33.30
C ILE A 115 -10.47 -10.86 33.21
N GLY A 116 -11.62 -10.82 33.88
CA GLY A 116 -12.54 -9.68 33.85
C GLY A 116 -13.48 -9.68 32.64
N GLU A 117 -14.16 -8.56 32.40
CA GLU A 117 -15.04 -8.43 31.24
C GLU A 117 -14.22 -8.35 29.93
N PRO A 118 -14.46 -9.22 28.94
CA PRO A 118 -13.77 -9.18 27.67
C PRO A 118 -14.02 -7.84 26.97
N LYS A 119 -12.96 -7.04 26.76
CA LYS A 119 -13.06 -5.82 25.97
C LYS A 119 -12.84 -6.15 24.49
N PRO A 120 -13.82 -5.90 23.61
CA PRO A 120 -13.64 -6.13 22.18
C PRO A 120 -12.54 -5.24 21.62
N ILE A 121 -11.82 -5.73 20.62
CA ILE A 121 -10.83 -4.92 19.91
C ILE A 121 -11.59 -3.86 19.10
N GLU A 122 -11.55 -2.61 19.56
CA GLU A 122 -12.27 -1.52 18.91
C GLU A 122 -11.63 -1.11 17.59
N GLY A 123 -12.35 -1.35 16.49
CA GLY A 123 -12.04 -0.79 15.18
C GLY A 123 -12.61 0.62 14.97
N ILE A 124 -12.54 1.09 13.72
CA ILE A 124 -13.19 2.32 13.26
C ILE A 124 -14.22 1.99 12.18
N ASP A 125 -15.25 2.82 12.05
CA ASP A 125 -16.11 2.77 10.86
C ASP A 125 -15.39 3.43 9.69
N VAL A 126 -14.96 2.62 8.72
CA VAL A 126 -14.23 3.08 7.54
C VAL A 126 -15.16 3.54 6.41
N LYS A 127 -16.47 3.28 6.50
CA LYS A 127 -17.42 3.56 5.42
C LYS A 127 -17.45 5.02 4.96
N PRO A 128 -17.40 6.03 5.84
CA PRO A 128 -17.41 7.44 5.39
C PRO A 128 -16.19 7.76 4.51
N TYR A 129 -15.01 7.26 4.88
CA TYR A 129 -13.76 7.47 4.13
C TYR A 129 -13.81 6.78 2.78
N LEU A 130 -14.22 5.51 2.76
CA LEU A 130 -14.37 4.75 1.52
C LEU A 130 -15.42 5.39 0.58
N LEU A 131 -16.53 5.88 1.14
CA LEU A 131 -17.55 6.57 0.36
C LEU A 131 -16.99 7.84 -0.29
N ILE A 132 -16.20 8.63 0.44
CA ILE A 132 -15.51 9.80 -0.15
C ILE A 132 -14.56 9.35 -1.25
N GLN A 133 -13.63 8.44 -0.96
CA GLN A 133 -12.60 7.96 -1.90
C GLN A 133 -13.21 7.41 -3.19
N ILE A 134 -14.20 6.52 -3.07
CA ILE A 134 -14.88 5.91 -4.22
C ILE A 134 -15.69 6.96 -4.99
N SER A 135 -16.36 7.89 -4.29
CA SER A 135 -17.13 8.94 -4.96
C SER A 135 -16.25 9.88 -5.76
N ILE A 136 -15.12 10.34 -5.21
CA ILE A 136 -14.21 11.24 -5.94
C ILE A 136 -13.53 10.53 -7.12
N LEU A 137 -13.18 9.25 -6.97
CA LEU A 137 -12.67 8.44 -8.07
C LEU A 137 -13.74 8.28 -9.17
N ALA A 138 -14.97 7.94 -8.81
CA ALA A 138 -16.07 7.81 -9.76
C ALA A 138 -16.37 9.13 -10.50
N LEU A 139 -16.34 10.27 -9.81
CA LEU A 139 -16.48 11.59 -10.42
C LEU A 139 -15.32 11.89 -11.39
N SER A 140 -14.08 11.55 -11.02
CA SER A 140 -12.91 11.69 -11.90
C SER A 140 -13.03 10.84 -13.16
N LEU A 141 -13.48 9.58 -13.02
CA LEU A 141 -13.75 8.69 -14.16
C LEU A 141 -14.90 9.19 -15.03
N GLY A 142 -15.94 9.78 -14.44
CA GLY A 142 -17.01 10.45 -15.18
C GLY A 142 -16.50 11.65 -15.98
N PHE A 143 -15.64 12.48 -15.38
CA PHE A 143 -15.01 13.60 -16.07
C PHE A 143 -14.07 13.15 -17.19
N LEU A 144 -13.31 12.07 -16.98
CA LEU A 144 -12.50 11.42 -18.01
C LEU A 144 -13.37 10.94 -19.17
N ALA A 145 -14.45 10.21 -18.89
CA ALA A 145 -15.36 9.69 -19.91
C ALA A 145 -15.96 10.82 -20.75
N PHE A 146 -16.36 11.92 -20.11
CA PHE A 146 -16.83 13.13 -20.79
C PHE A 146 -15.74 13.78 -21.67
N SER A 147 -14.48 13.70 -21.25
CA SER A 147 -13.34 14.34 -21.92
C SER A 147 -12.61 13.43 -22.92
N TRP A 148 -13.02 12.16 -23.05
CA TRP A 148 -12.26 11.12 -23.76
C TRP A 148 -11.93 11.48 -25.20
N ASN A 149 -12.90 12.02 -25.94
CA ASN A 149 -12.76 12.37 -27.35
C ASN A 149 -11.91 13.61 -27.59
N LYS A 150 -11.60 14.39 -26.53
CA LYS A 150 -10.74 15.59 -26.60
C LYS A 150 -9.28 15.26 -26.30
N LEU A 151 -9.00 14.09 -25.75
CA LEU A 151 -7.65 13.70 -25.37
C LEU A 151 -6.86 13.20 -26.59
N PRO A 152 -5.65 13.73 -26.84
CA PRO A 152 -4.75 13.17 -27.84
C PRO A 152 -4.33 11.75 -27.45
N ASP A 153 -3.89 10.95 -28.42
CA ASP A 153 -3.46 9.57 -28.15
C ASP A 153 -2.26 9.49 -27.21
N THR A 154 -1.38 10.49 -27.25
CA THR A 154 -0.27 10.68 -26.31
C THR A 154 -0.56 11.89 -25.43
N VAL A 155 -0.56 11.71 -24.12
CA VAL A 155 -0.86 12.73 -23.11
C VAL A 155 0.35 12.99 -22.22
N ALA A 156 0.55 14.23 -21.80
CA ALA A 156 1.48 14.57 -20.73
C ALA A 156 0.97 13.99 -19.41
N ILE A 157 1.84 13.34 -18.64
CA ILE A 157 1.49 12.68 -17.36
C ILE A 157 2.35 13.16 -16.18
N HIS A 158 3.41 13.93 -16.43
CA HIS A 158 4.27 14.52 -15.41
C HIS A 158 4.73 15.91 -15.86
N PHE A 159 5.03 16.76 -14.88
CA PHE A 159 5.44 18.14 -15.09
C PHE A 159 6.64 18.46 -14.20
N ASN A 160 7.62 19.19 -14.75
CA ASN A 160 8.79 19.64 -14.01
C ASN A 160 8.43 20.80 -13.05
N ILE A 161 9.41 21.29 -12.29
CA ILE A 161 9.20 22.41 -11.34
C ILE A 161 8.80 23.73 -12.01
N ALA A 162 9.10 23.89 -13.31
CA ALA A 162 8.67 25.03 -14.11
C ALA A 162 7.23 24.85 -14.66
N GLY A 163 6.58 23.72 -14.38
CA GLY A 163 5.23 23.40 -14.85
C GLY A 163 5.17 22.92 -16.30
N GLU A 164 6.32 22.59 -16.91
CA GLU A 164 6.39 22.09 -18.28
C GLU A 164 6.29 20.57 -18.29
N PRO A 165 5.59 19.97 -19.28
CA PRO A 165 5.47 18.52 -19.38
C PRO A 165 6.81 17.87 -19.73
N ASP A 166 7.25 16.91 -18.93
CA ASP A 166 8.54 16.21 -19.10
C ASP A 166 8.41 14.69 -19.20
N ASN A 167 7.19 14.15 -19.06
CA ASN A 167 6.89 12.73 -19.27
C ASN A 167 5.52 12.54 -19.92
N PHE A 168 5.40 11.53 -20.79
CA PHE A 168 4.23 11.30 -21.64
C PHE A 168 3.86 9.82 -21.68
N ALA A 169 2.58 9.52 -21.89
CA ALA A 169 2.10 8.15 -22.05
C ALA A 169 0.91 8.08 -23.02
N GLN A 170 0.57 6.88 -23.47
CA GLN A 170 -0.70 6.65 -24.17
C GLN A 170 -1.88 7.01 -23.26
N LYS A 171 -2.92 7.66 -23.78
CA LYS A 171 -4.06 8.13 -22.97
C LYS A 171 -4.75 7.04 -22.14
N THR A 172 -4.85 5.83 -22.69
CA THR A 172 -5.42 4.66 -22.00
C THR A 172 -4.59 4.26 -20.78
N LEU A 173 -3.27 4.36 -20.86
CA LEU A 173 -2.38 4.08 -19.74
C LEU A 173 -2.34 5.26 -18.76
N GLY A 174 -2.09 6.46 -19.28
CA GLY A 174 -1.79 7.66 -18.51
C GLY A 174 -2.95 8.18 -17.66
N VAL A 175 -4.14 8.32 -18.23
CA VAL A 175 -5.28 8.97 -17.56
C VAL A 175 -6.41 8.02 -17.16
N PHE A 176 -6.33 6.74 -17.55
CA PHE A 176 -7.31 5.72 -17.17
C PHE A 176 -6.71 4.64 -16.27
N LEU A 177 -5.75 3.85 -16.77
CA LEU A 177 -5.22 2.70 -16.01
C LEU A 177 -4.34 3.11 -14.82
N PHE A 178 -3.43 4.06 -14.99
CA PHE A 178 -2.54 4.48 -13.89
C PHE A 178 -3.29 5.10 -12.70
N PRO A 179 -4.23 6.05 -12.87
CA PRO A 179 -5.00 6.58 -11.74
C PRO A 179 -5.77 5.48 -11.01
N LEU A 180 -6.42 4.57 -11.75
CA LEU A 180 -7.16 3.46 -11.14
C LEU A 180 -6.24 2.53 -10.34
N ALA A 181 -5.07 2.19 -10.89
CA ALA A 181 -4.09 1.36 -10.21
C ALA A 181 -3.51 2.04 -8.96
N MET A 182 -3.27 3.36 -9.01
CA MET A 182 -2.74 4.12 -7.87
C MET A 182 -3.79 4.31 -6.77
N SER A 183 -5.06 4.55 -7.13
CA SER A 183 -6.17 4.67 -6.18
C SER A 183 -6.48 3.37 -5.44
N LEU A 184 -6.12 2.20 -6.01
CA LEU A 184 -6.35 0.91 -5.36
C LEU A 184 -5.66 0.82 -3.99
N LEU A 185 -4.44 1.37 -3.86
CA LEU A 185 -3.66 1.27 -2.63
C LEU A 185 -4.28 2.03 -1.44
N PRO A 186 -4.56 3.35 -1.51
CA PRO A 186 -5.17 4.08 -0.39
C PRO A 186 -6.57 3.54 -0.05
N ILE A 187 -7.37 3.14 -1.04
CA ILE A 187 -8.69 2.51 -0.82
C ILE A 187 -8.53 1.18 -0.09
N ALA A 188 -7.63 0.31 -0.55
CA ALA A 188 -7.38 -0.98 0.09
C ALA A 188 -6.87 -0.80 1.53
N LEU A 189 -5.91 0.10 1.76
CA LEU A 189 -5.39 0.38 3.11
C LEU A 189 -6.47 0.96 4.04
N THR A 190 -7.33 1.83 3.53
CA THR A 190 -8.49 2.35 4.29
C THR A 190 -9.45 1.23 4.65
N TYR A 191 -9.77 0.33 3.70
CA TYR A 191 -10.62 -0.82 3.97
C TYR A 191 -10.01 -1.76 5.02
N LEU A 192 -8.69 -2.02 4.95
CA LEU A 192 -7.99 -2.87 5.90
C LEU A 192 -7.93 -2.25 7.30
N ALA A 193 -7.96 -0.92 7.43
CA ALA A 193 -8.00 -0.23 8.73
C ALA A 193 -9.28 -0.53 9.55
N LYS A 194 -10.30 -1.17 8.95
CA LYS A 194 -11.45 -1.70 9.69
C LYS A 194 -11.04 -2.74 10.74
N ASP A 195 -9.97 -3.49 10.44
CA ASP A 195 -9.41 -4.48 11.35
C ASP A 195 -8.10 -3.93 11.96
N PRO A 196 -8.13 -3.49 13.22
CA PRO A 196 -6.96 -2.98 13.94
C PRO A 196 -5.81 -4.01 14.03
N MET A 197 -6.10 -5.30 13.89
CA MET A 197 -5.08 -6.35 13.89
C MET A 197 -4.39 -6.50 12.53
N ILE A 198 -4.93 -5.95 11.44
CA ILE A 198 -4.23 -5.88 10.15
C ILE A 198 -3.29 -4.68 10.13
N ILE A 199 -3.82 -3.49 10.45
CA ILE A 199 -3.07 -2.24 10.46
C ILE A 199 -2.55 -1.94 11.87
N ARG A 200 -1.57 -2.74 12.32
CA ARG A 200 -0.87 -2.50 13.59
C ARG A 200 0.51 -1.89 13.34
N VAL A 201 0.54 -0.57 13.14
CA VAL A 201 1.77 0.22 12.87
C VAL A 201 2.75 0.17 14.06
N ALA A 202 2.24 -0.06 15.27
CA ALA A 202 3.01 -0.19 16.51
C ALA A 202 2.35 -1.22 17.45
N PRO A 203 3.08 -1.81 18.42
CA PRO A 203 2.53 -2.81 19.34
C PRO A 203 1.25 -2.38 20.08
N LYS A 204 0.83 -1.11 20.06
CA LYS A 204 -0.50 -0.67 20.49
C LYS A 204 -1.00 0.42 19.54
N THR A 205 -1.78 0.07 18.51
CA THR A 205 -2.42 1.05 17.64
C THR A 205 -3.74 1.49 18.26
N SER A 206 -3.87 2.78 18.55
CA SER A 206 -5.10 3.36 19.13
C SER A 206 -6.18 3.55 18.06
N LYS A 207 -7.45 3.58 18.46
CA LYS A 207 -8.58 3.97 17.59
C LYS A 207 -8.36 5.33 16.93
N LYS A 208 -7.75 6.27 17.67
CA LYS A 208 -7.35 7.59 17.16
C LYS A 208 -6.32 7.46 16.04
N ALA A 209 -5.31 6.60 16.18
CA ALA A 209 -4.31 6.37 15.15
C ALA A 209 -4.92 5.77 13.88
N LEU A 210 -5.84 4.82 13.99
CA LEU A 210 -6.55 4.25 12.82
C LEU A 210 -7.39 5.31 12.12
N LYS A 211 -8.06 6.18 12.88
CA LYS A 211 -8.84 7.29 12.33
C LYS A 211 -7.94 8.25 11.53
N VAL A 212 -6.83 8.68 12.12
CA VAL A 212 -5.86 9.56 11.44
C VAL A 212 -5.27 8.85 10.21
N PHE A 213 -5.00 7.55 10.29
CA PHE A 213 -4.53 6.77 9.14
C PHE A 213 -5.55 6.78 7.99
N ALA A 214 -6.84 6.58 8.28
CA ALA A 214 -7.90 6.64 7.27
C ALA A 214 -8.08 8.06 6.67
N GLU A 215 -7.94 9.10 7.50
CA GLU A 215 -7.90 10.50 7.05
C GLU A 215 -6.71 10.76 6.11
N MET A 216 -5.52 10.30 6.48
CA MET A 216 -4.31 10.38 5.67
C MET A 216 -4.46 9.65 4.33
N MET A 217 -5.02 8.44 4.31
CA MET A 217 -5.28 7.71 3.06
C MET A 217 -6.34 8.41 2.20
N THR A 218 -7.33 9.07 2.81
CA THR A 218 -8.31 9.88 2.08
C THR A 218 -7.66 11.11 1.46
N LEU A 219 -6.74 11.78 2.17
CA LEU A 219 -5.96 12.89 1.63
C LEU A 219 -5.09 12.45 0.45
N VAL A 220 -4.40 11.31 0.56
CA VAL A 220 -3.62 10.74 -0.56
C VAL A 220 -4.51 10.50 -1.77
N GLU A 221 -5.70 9.91 -1.59
CA GLU A 221 -6.65 9.71 -2.70
C GLU A 221 -7.09 11.03 -3.35
N VAL A 222 -7.40 12.06 -2.54
CA VAL A 222 -7.76 13.39 -3.06
C VAL A 222 -6.62 13.97 -3.89
N MET A 223 -5.37 13.83 -3.45
CA MET A 223 -4.20 14.31 -4.19
C MET A 223 -4.02 13.55 -5.52
N LEU A 224 -4.17 12.23 -5.52
CA LEU A 224 -4.06 11.40 -6.73
C LEU A 224 -5.17 11.74 -7.74
N VAL A 225 -6.41 11.85 -7.27
CA VAL A 225 -7.55 12.22 -8.11
C VAL A 225 -7.39 13.64 -8.66
N TRP A 226 -6.92 14.58 -7.83
CA TRP A 226 -6.63 15.94 -8.28
C TRP A 226 -5.55 15.96 -9.37
N ALA A 227 -4.45 15.23 -9.18
CA ALA A 227 -3.40 15.14 -10.18
C ALA A 227 -3.95 14.62 -11.52
N ASN A 228 -4.80 13.58 -11.49
CA ASN A 228 -5.45 13.08 -12.70
C ASN A 228 -6.39 14.12 -13.35
N VAL A 229 -7.19 14.83 -12.56
CA VAL A 229 -8.06 15.91 -13.07
C VAL A 229 -7.24 17.02 -13.72
N TYR A 230 -6.13 17.44 -13.11
CA TYR A 230 -5.22 18.42 -13.68
C TYR A 230 -4.64 17.95 -15.02
N ILE A 231 -4.21 16.68 -15.11
CA ILE A 231 -3.72 16.07 -16.34
C ILE A 231 -4.79 16.12 -17.44
N ILE A 232 -6.05 15.78 -17.13
CA ILE A 232 -7.16 15.84 -18.09
C ILE A 232 -7.40 17.29 -18.52
N LEU A 233 -7.44 18.24 -17.58
CA LEU A 233 -7.61 19.68 -17.87
C LEU A 233 -6.50 20.20 -18.80
N TYR A 234 -5.25 19.85 -18.52
CA TYR A 234 -4.10 20.22 -19.35
C TYR A 234 -4.23 19.67 -20.76
N ASN A 235 -4.44 18.36 -20.90
CA ASN A 235 -4.37 17.69 -22.19
C ASN A 235 -5.63 17.87 -23.06
N ALA A 236 -6.83 17.91 -22.46
CA ALA A 236 -8.09 18.00 -23.20
C ALA A 236 -8.60 19.43 -23.37
N TYR A 237 -8.20 20.36 -22.51
CA TYR A 237 -8.74 21.72 -22.47
C TYR A 237 -7.67 22.81 -22.57
N GLY A 238 -6.38 22.45 -22.68
CA GLY A 238 -5.28 23.42 -22.76
C GLY A 238 -5.12 24.25 -21.48
N PHE A 239 -5.59 23.75 -20.34
CA PHE A 239 -5.51 24.48 -19.07
C PHE A 239 -4.08 24.45 -18.52
N HIS A 240 -3.46 25.61 -18.34
CA HIS A 240 -2.07 25.73 -17.86
C HIS A 240 -2.01 26.77 -16.74
N SER A 241 -1.65 26.34 -15.52
CA SER A 241 -1.46 27.25 -14.39
C SER A 241 -0.39 26.73 -13.44
N ASN A 242 0.85 27.23 -13.61
CA ASN A 242 1.99 26.85 -12.78
C ASN A 242 1.76 27.19 -11.30
N THR A 243 1.13 28.33 -11.02
CA THR A 243 0.78 28.74 -9.65
C THR A 243 -0.20 27.76 -9.02
N LEU A 244 -1.25 27.34 -9.73
CA LEU A 244 -2.22 26.38 -9.19
C LEU A 244 -1.58 25.00 -8.98
N LEU A 245 -0.82 24.52 -9.96
CA LEU A 245 -0.11 23.23 -9.88
C LEU A 245 0.84 23.19 -8.68
N SER A 246 1.75 24.17 -8.61
CA SER A 246 2.74 24.26 -7.51
C SER A 246 2.07 24.44 -6.15
N THR A 247 1.09 25.35 -6.01
CA THR A 247 0.37 25.57 -4.76
C THR A 247 -0.33 24.29 -4.29
N THR A 248 -0.93 23.53 -5.21
CA THR A 248 -1.62 22.29 -4.83
C THR A 248 -0.65 21.19 -4.42
N ILE A 249 0.50 21.07 -5.10
CA ILE A 249 1.55 20.12 -4.72
C ILE A 249 2.11 20.47 -3.35
N PHE A 250 2.53 21.72 -3.12
CA PHE A 250 3.14 22.13 -1.86
C PHE A 250 2.15 22.06 -0.69
N SER A 251 0.90 22.47 -0.89
CA SER A 251 -0.14 22.34 0.15
C SER A 251 -0.46 20.87 0.43
N GLY A 252 -0.57 20.02 -0.59
CA GLY A 252 -0.75 18.57 -0.40
C GLY A 252 0.40 17.94 0.39
N ILE A 253 1.64 18.25 0.05
CA ILE A 253 2.82 17.79 0.80
C ILE A 253 2.78 18.29 2.26
N ALA A 254 2.49 19.57 2.49
CA ALA A 254 2.38 20.13 3.82
C ALA A 254 1.29 19.43 4.65
N LEU A 255 0.13 19.14 4.05
CA LEU A 255 -0.95 18.40 4.70
C LEU A 255 -0.53 16.96 5.01
N LEU A 256 0.20 16.27 4.12
CA LEU A 256 0.75 14.94 4.38
C LEU A 256 1.74 14.95 5.56
N PHE A 257 2.58 15.98 5.67
CA PHE A 257 3.45 16.14 6.84
C PHE A 257 2.63 16.31 8.12
N ILE A 258 1.59 17.14 8.10
CA ILE A 258 0.70 17.33 9.26
C ILE A 258 0.03 16.00 9.65
N GLU A 259 -0.53 15.27 8.69
CA GLU A 259 -1.15 13.95 8.95
C GLU A 259 -0.14 12.93 9.49
N THR A 260 1.10 12.97 9.00
CA THR A 260 2.18 12.13 9.51
C THR A 260 2.48 12.44 10.98
N PHE A 261 2.62 13.71 11.35
CA PHE A 261 2.80 14.11 12.75
C PHE A 261 1.59 13.72 13.62
N ARG A 262 0.36 13.94 13.14
CA ARG A 262 -0.86 13.50 13.84
C ARG A 262 -0.87 12.00 14.07
N LEU A 263 -0.43 11.21 13.08
CA LEU A 263 -0.37 9.75 13.18
C LEU A 263 0.68 9.30 14.19
N LEU A 264 1.87 9.90 14.14
CA LEU A 264 2.96 9.61 15.10
C LEU A 264 2.52 9.95 16.52
N LEU A 265 1.89 11.10 16.74
CA LEU A 265 1.36 11.48 18.06
C LEU A 265 0.27 10.51 18.52
N ALA A 266 -0.66 10.13 17.64
CA ALA A 266 -1.72 9.17 17.98
C ALA A 266 -1.21 7.75 18.24
N ALA A 267 -0.04 7.39 17.70
CA ALA A 267 0.65 6.12 17.92
C ALA A 267 1.62 6.14 19.12
N GLY A 268 2.18 7.31 19.45
CA GLY A 268 3.24 7.51 20.45
C GLY A 268 2.80 7.93 21.85
N THR A 269 1.52 8.23 22.09
CA THR A 269 0.97 8.66 23.40
C THR A 269 0.99 7.59 24.51
N LEU A 270 1.89 6.60 24.47
CA LEU A 270 1.91 5.47 25.40
C LEU A 270 3.21 5.33 26.20
N GLU A 271 4.14 6.29 26.11
CA GLU A 271 5.30 6.36 27.02
C GLU A 271 5.02 7.14 28.31
N GLN A 272 3.82 7.70 28.51
CA GLN A 272 3.49 8.50 29.71
C GLN A 272 2.61 7.78 30.76
N GLU A 273 2.30 6.50 30.58
CA GLU A 273 1.65 5.68 31.62
C GLU A 273 2.58 4.55 32.09
N LYS A 274 3.68 4.92 32.76
CA LYS A 274 4.36 4.10 33.77
C LYS A 274 4.99 4.98 34.83
#